data_AF-A0A2X0N1W1-F1
#
_entry.id   AF-A0A2X0N1W1-F1
#
_cell.length_a   1.000
_cell.length_b   1.000
_cell.length_c   1.000
_cell.angle_alpha   90.00
_cell.angle_beta   90.00
_cell.angle_gamma   90.00
#
_symmetry.space_group_name_H-M   'P 1'
#
loop_
_entity.id
_entity.type
_entity.pdbx_description
1 polymer ?
#
loop_
_entity_poly.entity_id
_entity_poly.type
_entity_poly.pdbx_seq_one_letter_code
_entity_poly.pdbx_strand_id
1 'polypeptide(L)'
;MSAQPRPLRVLSLNCWGLKFVADKRRERLLAIADWIATHSNPLSSSSSRNDDDDEERAFAASVSPGDSLAFQSYSQGGPYDVIALQEIWVRADFDVATRFPFSGAIGSGLAILSAHPIVSSFITPYALNGYPLHFIAGDFFAGKSICGCTIDLGADVGSTRLVDVLNTHMFAPGGEGDGIDGAHRVAQAWQLNEVVKEKLERGRHVLLVSPKTDESSSHFRGHFLISGARSPLQMGDFNSQPYSIIMRILESGASLSDAWALTNQAPPSITSIAHRKLTPVQTMLVHGITCDSPLNTYSAAKLAKRHPRDETRIRGGKRLDYILFRSPPTASSKLQVESTKIVLTEPVPGLGVSYSDHFGLAATFSFQPQTPTTEHVSHSNQGSRGSISSEDLSTMLKNLMMAYRHALECQKRQFQLFVLALFLVPVLAIAASYQPLRGALSWLFVVLGTAVGASGATMLYTGFVGGNWERGALRNVIADIEAEMERRDGDGQVRR
;
A
#
# COMPACT_ATOMS: atom_id res chain seq x y z
N MET A 1 39.40 -11.65 -10.94
CA MET A 1 38.06 -11.39 -11.48
C MET A 1 37.22 -10.85 -10.34
N SER A 2 36.69 -9.63 -10.41
CA SER A 2 35.68 -9.19 -9.46
C SER A 2 34.42 -10.01 -9.67
N ALA A 3 33.82 -10.54 -8.60
CA ALA A 3 32.52 -11.17 -8.70
C ALA A 3 31.51 -10.10 -9.16
N GLN A 4 30.71 -10.41 -10.19
CA GLN A 4 29.61 -9.53 -10.58
C GLN A 4 28.66 -9.40 -9.36
N PRO A 5 28.16 -8.19 -9.04
CA PRO A 5 27.28 -8.00 -7.90
C PRO A 5 26.03 -8.87 -8.07
N ARG A 6 25.73 -9.69 -7.06
CA ARG A 6 24.53 -10.54 -7.03
C ARG A 6 23.28 -9.67 -7.25
N PRO A 7 22.34 -10.09 -8.12
CA PRO A 7 21.11 -9.33 -8.33
C PRO A 7 20.28 -9.29 -7.05
N LEU A 8 19.67 -8.13 -6.78
CA LEU A 8 18.74 -7.91 -5.69
C LEU A 8 17.34 -8.31 -6.14
N ARG A 9 16.78 -9.35 -5.54
CA ARG A 9 15.46 -9.87 -5.92
C ARG A 9 14.45 -9.56 -4.83
N VAL A 10 13.29 -9.06 -5.25
CA VAL A 10 12.31 -8.41 -4.37
C VAL A 10 10.93 -9.02 -4.60
N LEU A 11 10.19 -9.27 -3.52
CA LEU A 11 8.80 -9.73 -3.56
C LEU A 11 7.88 -8.76 -2.79
N SER A 12 6.73 -8.44 -3.37
CA SER A 12 5.58 -7.79 -2.75
C SER A 12 4.42 -8.78 -2.62
N LEU A 13 3.72 -8.82 -1.49
CA LEU A 13 2.49 -9.61 -1.35
C LEU A 13 1.58 -9.13 -0.21
N ASN A 14 0.37 -8.66 -0.57
CA ASN A 14 -0.72 -8.64 0.38
C ASN A 14 -1.09 -10.07 0.79
N CYS A 15 -1.08 -10.37 2.08
CA CYS A 15 -1.42 -11.70 2.58
C CYS A 15 -2.92 -11.87 2.89
N TRP A 16 -3.70 -10.78 2.89
CA TRP A 16 -5.11 -10.75 3.30
C TRP A 16 -5.33 -11.49 4.62
N GLY A 17 -4.64 -11.04 5.68
CA GLY A 17 -4.56 -11.71 6.98
C GLY A 17 -5.58 -11.24 8.02
N LEU A 18 -6.70 -10.62 7.59
CA LEU A 18 -7.74 -10.05 8.47
C LEU A 18 -8.37 -11.12 9.37
N LYS A 19 -8.16 -11.01 10.69
CA LYS A 19 -8.46 -12.05 11.70
C LYS A 19 -9.83 -12.73 11.60
N PHE A 20 -10.88 -11.97 11.24
CA PHE A 20 -12.27 -12.44 11.23
C PHE A 20 -12.95 -12.41 9.85
N VAL A 21 -12.28 -11.90 8.82
CA VAL A 21 -12.85 -11.69 7.47
C VAL A 21 -12.17 -12.57 6.43
N ALA A 22 -10.86 -12.81 6.60
CA ALA A 22 -10.08 -13.62 5.69
C ALA A 22 -10.43 -15.10 5.80
N ASP A 23 -10.91 -15.69 4.70
CA ASP A 23 -11.17 -17.13 4.64
C ASP A 23 -9.86 -17.95 4.68
N LYS A 24 -9.89 -19.15 5.28
CA LYS A 24 -8.77 -20.10 5.41
C LYS A 24 -7.43 -19.44 5.80
N ARG A 25 -7.51 -18.44 6.68
CA ARG A 25 -6.45 -17.46 6.94
C ARG A 25 -5.13 -18.08 7.40
N ARG A 26 -5.18 -19.02 8.35
CA ARG A 26 -3.98 -19.65 8.92
C ARG A 26 -3.32 -20.57 7.91
N GLU A 27 -4.13 -21.35 7.22
CA GLU A 27 -3.74 -22.32 6.21
C GLU A 27 -3.10 -21.62 5.00
N ARG A 28 -3.66 -20.49 4.56
CA ARG A 28 -3.08 -19.63 3.53
C ARG A 28 -1.79 -18.96 3.98
N LEU A 29 -1.72 -18.42 5.20
CA LEU A 29 -0.50 -17.77 5.71
C LEU A 29 0.65 -18.77 5.90
N LEU A 30 0.36 -19.99 6.34
CA LEU A 30 1.32 -21.10 6.32
C LEU A 30 1.76 -21.44 4.89
N ALA A 31 0.82 -21.60 3.95
CA ALA A 31 1.15 -21.86 2.55
C ALA A 31 1.95 -20.74 1.88
N ILE A 32 1.71 -19.46 2.24
CA ILE A 32 2.54 -18.32 1.81
C ILE A 32 3.95 -18.46 2.38
N ALA A 33 4.10 -18.72 3.67
CA ALA A 33 5.40 -18.88 4.32
C ALA A 33 6.18 -20.07 3.73
N ASP A 34 5.51 -21.19 3.48
CA ASP A 34 6.11 -22.39 2.88
C ASP A 34 6.38 -22.19 1.38
N TRP A 35 5.54 -21.48 0.61
CA TRP A 35 5.83 -21.10 -0.78
C TRP A 35 7.07 -20.21 -0.86
N ILE A 36 7.14 -19.19 0.02
CA ILE A 36 8.31 -18.34 0.17
C ILE A 36 9.54 -19.20 0.50
N ALA A 37 9.45 -20.11 1.48
CA ALA A 37 10.57 -20.94 1.94
C ALA A 37 11.01 -22.04 0.94
N THR A 38 10.10 -22.57 0.13
CA THR A 38 10.40 -23.63 -0.86
C THR A 38 10.92 -23.04 -2.17
N HIS A 39 10.33 -21.95 -2.64
CA HIS A 39 10.92 -21.20 -3.73
C HIS A 39 12.24 -20.56 -3.28
N SER A 40 12.46 -20.38 -1.96
CA SER A 40 13.74 -20.12 -1.24
C SER A 40 14.87 -21.13 -1.41
N ASN A 41 14.82 -22.01 -2.40
CA ASN A 41 15.97 -22.86 -2.72
C ASN A 41 16.14 -23.15 -4.23
N PRO A 42 16.95 -22.37 -4.97
CA PRO A 42 17.16 -22.59 -6.42
C PRO A 42 17.91 -23.88 -6.80
N LEU A 43 18.34 -24.70 -5.84
CA LEU A 43 19.23 -25.85 -6.06
C LEU A 43 18.55 -27.24 -6.10
N SER A 44 17.22 -27.32 -6.11
CA SER A 44 16.49 -28.61 -6.06
C SER A 44 15.85 -29.07 -7.39
N SER A 45 16.03 -28.35 -8.50
CA SER A 45 15.47 -28.75 -9.82
C SER A 45 16.44 -29.52 -10.73
N SER A 46 17.29 -30.40 -10.19
CA SER A 46 17.98 -31.44 -10.97
C SER A 46 18.55 -32.59 -10.11
N SER A 47 17.70 -33.49 -9.65
CA SER A 47 18.08 -34.91 -9.51
C SER A 47 16.88 -35.79 -9.78
N SER A 48 17.11 -36.92 -10.45
CA SER A 48 16.09 -37.93 -10.75
C SER A 48 15.55 -38.53 -9.46
N ARG A 49 14.23 -38.70 -9.38
CA ARG A 49 13.64 -39.67 -8.46
C ARG A 49 14.27 -41.03 -8.73
N ASN A 50 15.01 -41.55 -7.76
CA ASN A 50 14.96 -42.98 -7.50
C ASN A 50 13.80 -43.16 -6.52
N ASP A 51 12.98 -44.17 -6.78
CA ASP A 51 12.05 -44.69 -5.79
C ASP A 51 12.83 -45.40 -4.67
N ASP A 52 12.11 -45.84 -3.64
CA ASP A 52 12.59 -46.39 -2.36
C ASP A 52 12.93 -45.33 -1.28
N ASP A 53 11.93 -45.03 -0.44
CA ASP A 53 12.02 -45.14 1.03
C ASP A 53 10.64 -44.86 1.67
N ASP A 54 9.90 -45.94 1.95
CA ASP A 54 8.66 -45.92 2.74
C ASP A 54 8.97 -45.74 4.24
N GLU A 55 8.73 -44.56 4.85
CA GLU A 55 8.37 -44.47 6.29
C GLU A 55 7.82 -43.10 6.77
N GLU A 56 7.01 -42.37 6.00
CA GLU A 56 6.39 -41.11 6.47
C GLU A 56 4.95 -41.28 6.99
N ARG A 57 4.74 -42.07 8.08
CA ARG A 57 3.44 -42.08 8.81
C ARG A 57 3.43 -42.81 10.17
N ALA A 58 4.05 -42.25 11.22
CA ALA A 58 3.55 -42.31 12.61
C ALA A 58 4.48 -41.69 13.68
N PHE A 59 4.45 -40.36 13.90
CA PHE A 59 4.72 -39.82 15.27
C PHE A 59 4.18 -38.40 15.56
N ALA A 60 3.00 -38.04 15.04
CA ALA A 60 2.32 -36.78 15.40
C ALA A 60 1.62 -36.85 16.79
N ALA A 61 2.29 -37.43 17.80
CA ALA A 61 1.64 -37.82 19.06
C ALA A 61 2.54 -37.86 20.32
N SER A 62 3.30 -36.80 20.63
CA SER A 62 3.69 -36.47 22.03
C SER A 62 4.35 -35.09 22.15
N VAL A 63 3.56 -34.02 22.19
CA VAL A 63 4.09 -32.68 22.51
C VAL A 63 4.15 -32.49 24.02
N SER A 64 5.36 -32.51 24.59
CA SER A 64 5.63 -31.99 25.94
C SER A 64 6.16 -30.56 25.86
N PRO A 65 5.77 -29.64 26.78
CA PRO A 65 6.18 -28.25 26.71
C PRO A 65 7.56 -28.04 27.35
N GLY A 66 8.64 -28.18 26.57
CA GLY A 66 9.97 -28.06 27.17
C GLY A 66 11.17 -28.31 26.27
N ASP A 67 11.14 -27.94 24.98
CA ASP A 67 12.35 -27.87 24.17
C ASP A 67 12.44 -26.53 23.45
N SER A 68 13.50 -25.79 23.75
CA SER A 68 13.93 -24.63 22.98
C SER A 68 14.38 -25.11 21.60
N LEU A 69 13.52 -24.93 20.59
CA LEU A 69 13.83 -25.25 19.20
C LEU A 69 15.17 -24.61 18.80
N ALA A 70 16.20 -25.45 18.70
CA ALA A 70 17.53 -25.02 18.30
C ALA A 70 17.42 -24.42 16.89
N PHE A 71 17.72 -23.13 16.79
CA PHE A 71 17.63 -22.36 15.55
C PHE A 71 18.69 -22.88 14.57
N GLN A 72 18.34 -23.89 13.77
CA GLN A 72 19.17 -24.31 12.64
C GLN A 72 19.23 -23.14 11.65
N SER A 73 20.38 -22.49 11.62
CA SER A 73 20.67 -21.37 10.74
C SER A 73 20.66 -21.83 9.28
N TYR A 74 19.53 -21.65 8.60
CA TYR A 74 19.42 -21.72 7.15
C TYR A 74 20.21 -20.56 6.52
N SER A 75 21.54 -20.76 6.47
CA SER A 75 22.46 -19.91 5.71
C SER A 75 22.36 -20.25 4.21
N GLN A 76 22.51 -19.22 3.36
CA GLN A 76 22.48 -19.26 1.88
C GLN A 76 21.12 -19.12 1.16
N GLY A 77 20.40 -18.03 1.47
CA GLY A 77 19.71 -17.14 0.51
C GLY A 77 18.69 -17.69 -0.50
N GLY A 78 17.40 -17.37 -0.28
CA GLY A 78 16.28 -17.66 -1.21
C GLY A 78 16.32 -16.93 -2.56
N PRO A 79 15.25 -16.96 -3.40
CA PRO A 79 15.18 -16.32 -4.69
C PRO A 79 14.83 -14.84 -4.52
N TYR A 80 14.40 -14.45 -3.31
CA TYR A 80 14.11 -13.10 -2.90
C TYR A 80 15.04 -12.77 -1.75
N ASP A 81 15.78 -11.68 -1.94
CA ASP A 81 16.72 -11.13 -0.98
C ASP A 81 16.00 -10.11 -0.06
N VAL A 82 14.84 -9.60 -0.51
CA VAL A 82 13.91 -8.72 0.22
C VAL A 82 12.47 -9.16 -0.04
N ILE A 83 11.64 -9.23 1.00
CA ILE A 83 10.21 -9.51 0.90
C ILE A 83 9.45 -8.47 1.72
N ALA A 84 8.54 -7.73 1.09
CA ALA A 84 7.62 -6.82 1.74
C ALA A 84 6.22 -7.46 1.78
N LEU A 85 5.73 -7.72 2.99
CA LEU A 85 4.41 -8.33 3.22
C LEU A 85 3.50 -7.34 3.93
N GLN A 86 2.20 -7.47 3.68
CA GLN A 86 1.19 -6.57 4.20
C GLN A 86 -0.08 -7.32 4.59
N GLU A 87 -0.93 -6.67 5.39
CA GLU A 87 -2.09 -7.25 6.07
C GLU A 87 -1.78 -8.43 7.02
N ILE A 88 -0.58 -8.44 7.60
CA ILE A 88 -0.23 -9.39 8.67
C ILE A 88 -0.72 -8.83 10.01
N TRP A 89 -2.03 -8.94 10.23
CA TRP A 89 -2.75 -8.30 11.35
C TRP A 89 -2.62 -9.02 12.71
N VAL A 90 -2.08 -10.24 12.75
CA VAL A 90 -2.00 -11.05 13.99
C VAL A 90 -0.59 -11.60 14.17
N ARG A 91 -0.06 -11.39 15.38
CA ARG A 91 1.33 -11.70 15.75
C ARG A 91 1.76 -13.13 15.41
N ALA A 92 0.92 -14.12 15.72
CA ALA A 92 1.23 -15.53 15.46
C ALA A 92 1.42 -15.84 13.96
N ASP A 93 0.75 -15.11 13.05
CA ASP A 93 0.95 -15.32 11.61
C ASP A 93 2.20 -14.58 11.10
N PHE A 94 2.58 -13.47 11.74
CA PHE A 94 3.88 -12.84 11.53
C PHE A 94 5.01 -13.79 11.89
N ASP A 95 4.96 -14.41 13.09
CA ASP A 95 6.00 -15.32 13.58
C ASP A 95 6.20 -16.54 12.64
N VAL A 96 5.13 -16.97 11.96
CA VAL A 96 5.17 -18.00 10.91
C VAL A 96 5.81 -17.50 9.62
N ALA A 97 5.49 -16.27 9.17
CA ALA A 97 6.07 -15.67 7.98
C ALA A 97 7.56 -15.32 8.17
N THR A 98 8.01 -15.03 9.39
CA THR A 98 9.36 -14.53 9.68
C THR A 98 10.36 -15.63 10.01
N ARG A 99 10.37 -16.72 9.24
CA ARG A 99 11.46 -17.72 9.25
C ARG A 99 12.79 -17.19 8.67
N PHE A 100 12.92 -15.88 8.45
CA PHE A 100 14.11 -15.20 7.95
C PHE A 100 14.98 -14.70 9.12
N PRO A 101 16.32 -14.82 9.05
CA PRO A 101 17.20 -14.39 10.14
C PRO A 101 17.20 -12.87 10.38
N PHE A 102 16.83 -12.07 9.37
CA PHE A 102 16.63 -10.62 9.50
C PHE A 102 15.20 -10.25 9.09
N SER A 103 14.39 -9.86 10.07
CA SER A 103 13.03 -9.33 9.86
C SER A 103 12.86 -8.01 10.60
N GLY A 104 12.15 -7.06 9.99
CA GLY A 104 12.00 -5.70 10.49
C GLY A 104 10.57 -5.17 10.40
N ALA A 105 10.24 -4.34 11.39
CA ALA A 105 8.98 -3.60 11.59
C ALA A 105 7.69 -4.43 11.70
N ILE A 106 6.93 -4.15 12.76
CA ILE A 106 5.65 -4.77 13.08
C ILE A 106 4.73 -3.69 13.64
N GLY A 107 3.61 -3.47 12.96
CA GLY A 107 2.69 -2.36 13.20
C GLY A 107 1.96 -2.08 11.89
N SER A 108 0.72 -1.59 11.97
CA SER A 108 -0.18 -1.34 10.81
C SER A 108 -0.36 -2.50 9.82
N GLY A 109 -0.04 -3.74 10.22
CA GLY A 109 -0.13 -4.92 9.36
C GLY A 109 1.02 -5.09 8.35
N LEU A 110 2.07 -4.28 8.43
CA LEU A 110 3.23 -4.34 7.54
C LEU A 110 4.38 -5.17 8.12
N ALA A 111 5.18 -5.77 7.24
CA ALA A 111 6.41 -6.49 7.57
C ALA A 111 7.45 -6.37 6.43
N ILE A 112 8.75 -6.31 6.76
CA ILE A 112 9.84 -6.50 5.79
C ILE A 112 10.74 -7.64 6.27
N LEU A 113 11.00 -8.60 5.39
CA LEU A 113 11.93 -9.72 5.59
C LEU A 113 13.12 -9.52 4.66
N SER A 114 14.32 -9.85 5.13
CA SER A 114 15.55 -9.65 4.38
C SER A 114 16.51 -10.83 4.54
N ALA A 115 17.17 -11.21 3.45
CA ALA A 115 18.34 -12.07 3.49
C ALA A 115 19.62 -11.30 3.90
N HIS A 116 19.56 -9.97 3.86
CA HIS A 116 20.65 -9.04 4.19
C HIS A 116 20.49 -8.43 5.58
N PRO A 117 21.60 -8.09 6.28
CA PRO A 117 21.55 -7.41 7.57
C PRO A 117 20.76 -6.09 7.50
N ILE A 118 19.82 -5.92 8.43
CA ILE A 118 19.07 -4.67 8.62
C ILE A 118 19.88 -3.77 9.55
N VAL A 119 20.33 -2.62 9.02
CA VAL A 119 21.13 -1.61 9.74
C VAL A 119 20.25 -0.68 10.57
N SER A 120 19.06 -0.33 10.06
CA SER A 120 18.08 0.47 10.79
C SER A 120 16.67 0.16 10.31
N SER A 121 15.66 0.40 11.14
CA SER A 121 14.25 0.28 10.75
C SER A 121 13.41 1.38 11.40
N PHE A 122 12.32 1.77 10.75
CA PHE A 122 11.38 2.78 11.22
C PHE A 122 9.94 2.45 10.79
N ILE A 123 8.98 3.05 11.49
CA ILE A 123 7.58 3.07 11.10
C ILE A 123 7.02 4.49 11.34
N THR A 124 6.38 5.05 10.32
CA THR A 124 5.78 6.38 10.33
C THR A 124 4.30 6.26 9.98
N PRO A 125 3.38 6.29 10.97
CA PRO A 125 1.95 6.36 10.72
C PRO A 125 1.60 7.56 9.84
N TYR A 126 0.71 7.34 8.88
CA TYR A 126 0.19 8.44 8.08
C TYR A 126 -0.70 9.38 8.90
N ALA A 127 -0.73 10.66 8.54
CA ALA A 127 -1.50 11.67 9.27
C ALA A 127 -3.02 11.56 9.04
N LEU A 128 -3.45 10.88 7.98
CA LEU A 128 -4.85 10.77 7.56
C LEU A 128 -5.19 9.33 7.16
N ASN A 129 -5.89 8.61 8.03
CA ASN A 129 -6.20 7.16 7.91
C ASN A 129 -7.71 6.84 7.92
N GLY A 130 -8.54 7.79 7.50
CA GLY A 130 -10.01 7.69 7.56
C GLY A 130 -10.61 8.39 8.78
N TYR A 131 -11.90 8.14 9.01
CA TYR A 131 -12.70 8.90 9.97
C TYR A 131 -12.86 8.17 11.32
N PRO A 132 -12.68 8.84 12.48
CA PRO A 132 -12.83 8.22 13.80
C PRO A 132 -14.18 7.57 14.07
N LEU A 133 -15.25 8.07 13.45
CA LEU A 133 -16.62 7.54 13.58
C LEU A 133 -16.88 6.29 12.71
N HIS A 134 -16.03 6.00 11.73
CA HIS A 134 -16.21 4.86 10.82
C HIS A 134 -15.57 3.60 11.42
N PHE A 135 -15.99 3.24 12.64
CA PHE A 135 -15.53 2.04 13.36
C PHE A 135 -15.61 0.75 12.53
N ILE A 136 -16.58 0.66 11.62
CA ILE A 136 -16.80 -0.49 10.72
C ILE A 136 -15.76 -0.51 9.57
N ALA A 137 -15.27 0.64 9.11
CA ALA A 137 -14.34 0.73 7.98
C ALA A 137 -12.89 0.32 8.33
N GLY A 138 -12.56 0.18 9.62
CA GLY A 138 -11.30 -0.40 10.09
C GLY A 138 -10.04 0.45 9.94
N ASP A 139 -9.85 1.14 8.80
CA ASP A 139 -8.59 1.81 8.40
C ASP A 139 -8.06 2.81 9.45
N PHE A 140 -8.94 3.53 10.16
CA PHE A 140 -8.56 4.47 11.22
C PHE A 140 -7.89 3.78 12.42
N PHE A 141 -8.36 2.56 12.76
CA PHE A 141 -7.84 1.76 13.87
C PHE A 141 -6.71 0.83 13.44
N ALA A 142 -6.70 0.43 12.16
CA ALA A 142 -5.61 -0.31 11.53
C ALA A 142 -4.32 0.54 11.41
N GLY A 143 -4.46 1.86 11.24
CA GLY A 143 -3.37 2.81 11.38
C GLY A 143 -2.32 2.73 10.26
N LYS A 144 -2.76 2.78 8.99
CA LYS A 144 -1.91 2.77 7.78
C LYS A 144 -0.64 3.62 7.96
N SER A 145 0.50 3.13 7.48
CA SER A 145 1.81 3.74 7.73
C SER A 145 2.82 3.48 6.61
N ILE A 146 3.93 4.22 6.64
CA ILE A 146 5.16 3.86 5.95
C ILE A 146 6.01 3.03 6.92
N CYS A 147 6.27 1.78 6.59
CA CYS A 147 7.29 0.93 7.19
C CYS A 147 8.59 1.06 6.36
N GLY A 148 9.76 1.02 6.98
CA GLY A 148 11.00 0.99 6.22
C GLY A 148 12.20 0.44 6.98
N CYS A 149 13.18 -0.07 6.24
CA CYS A 149 14.46 -0.52 6.79
C CYS A 149 15.63 -0.25 5.82
N THR A 150 16.78 0.13 6.36
CA THR A 150 18.04 0.18 5.61
C THR A 150 18.67 -1.21 5.65
N ILE A 151 18.91 -1.83 4.50
CA ILE A 151 19.66 -3.09 4.37
C ILE A 151 21.08 -2.84 3.88
N ASP A 152 22.02 -3.67 4.34
CA ASP A 152 23.41 -3.68 3.89
C ASP A 152 23.65 -4.81 2.87
N LEU A 153 23.98 -4.44 1.63
CA LEU A 153 24.30 -5.39 0.56
C LEU A 153 25.78 -5.77 0.50
N GLY A 154 26.60 -5.29 1.43
CA GLY A 154 28.05 -5.47 1.46
C GLY A 154 28.81 -4.32 0.78
N ALA A 155 30.12 -4.47 0.67
CA ALA A 155 31.00 -3.44 0.12
C ALA A 155 30.93 -3.36 -1.41
N ASP A 156 30.78 -2.13 -1.93
CA ASP A 156 31.06 -1.75 -3.32
C ASP A 156 32.26 -0.79 -3.31
N VAL A 157 33.22 -0.97 -4.22
CA VAL A 157 34.53 -0.28 -4.33
C VAL A 157 34.76 0.89 -3.34
N GLY A 158 35.11 0.58 -2.08
CA GLY A 158 35.48 1.56 -1.05
C GLY A 158 34.36 2.05 -0.10
N SER A 159 33.10 1.62 -0.25
CA SER A 159 32.00 1.99 0.65
C SER A 159 30.94 0.89 0.83
N THR A 160 30.15 0.97 1.90
CA THR A 160 29.03 0.06 2.16
C THR A 160 27.83 0.38 1.27
N ARG A 161 27.32 -0.60 0.52
CA ARG A 161 26.15 -0.43 -0.36
C ARG A 161 24.85 -0.56 0.43
N LEU A 162 24.35 0.58 0.90
CA LEU A 162 23.08 0.67 1.64
C LEU A 162 21.88 0.90 0.69
N VAL A 163 20.78 0.18 0.96
CA VAL A 163 19.49 0.36 0.30
C VAL A 163 18.40 0.59 1.35
N ASP A 164 17.64 1.68 1.24
CA ASP A 164 16.42 1.88 2.02
C ASP A 164 15.25 1.17 1.33
N VAL A 165 14.78 0.10 1.94
CA VAL A 165 13.55 -0.61 1.57
C VAL A 165 12.38 0.03 2.31
N LEU A 166 11.36 0.47 1.58
CA LEU A 166 10.12 1.03 2.11
C LEU A 166 8.96 0.11 1.75
N ASN A 167 8.12 -0.19 2.74
CA ASN A 167 6.87 -0.94 2.60
C ASN A 167 5.73 -0.02 3.06
N THR A 168 4.65 0.08 2.31
CA THR A 168 3.45 0.82 2.74
C THR A 168 2.18 0.05 2.41
N HIS A 169 1.06 0.57 2.90
CA HIS A 169 -0.30 0.20 2.52
C HIS A 169 -1.12 1.47 2.72
N MET A 170 -1.67 2.03 1.65
CA MET A 170 -2.43 3.29 1.72
C MET A 170 -3.91 3.08 2.12
N PHE A 171 -4.61 4.19 2.31
CA PHE A 171 -6.05 4.26 2.59
C PHE A 171 -6.88 3.72 1.42
N ALA A 172 -7.76 2.76 1.72
CA ALA A 172 -8.50 2.00 0.71
C ALA A 172 -9.67 2.79 0.06
N PRO A 173 -10.52 3.52 0.80
CA PRO A 173 -11.52 4.41 0.20
C PRO A 173 -10.89 5.53 -0.66
N GLY A 174 -11.71 6.19 -1.49
CA GLY A 174 -11.25 7.36 -2.27
C GLY A 174 -10.88 7.14 -3.74
N GLY A 175 -11.23 5.99 -4.32
CA GLY A 175 -11.17 5.79 -5.78
C GLY A 175 -9.75 5.86 -6.34
N GLU A 176 -9.43 6.92 -7.08
CA GLU A 176 -8.12 7.19 -7.70
C GLU A 176 -7.46 8.48 -7.14
N GLY A 177 -7.88 8.92 -5.95
CA GLY A 177 -7.42 10.19 -5.33
C GLY A 177 -8.37 11.37 -5.52
N ASP A 178 -9.60 11.12 -5.99
CA ASP A 178 -10.62 12.13 -6.27
C ASP A 178 -11.57 12.39 -5.08
N GLY A 179 -12.04 13.64 -4.98
CA GLY A 179 -13.04 14.05 -4.00
C GLY A 179 -12.52 14.04 -2.56
N ILE A 180 -13.46 13.91 -1.62
CA ILE A 180 -13.20 13.99 -0.18
C ILE A 180 -12.39 12.78 0.31
N ASP A 181 -12.84 11.57 0.00
CA ASP A 181 -12.15 10.34 0.43
C ASP A 181 -10.77 10.19 -0.23
N GLY A 182 -10.61 10.67 -1.47
CA GLY A 182 -9.33 10.69 -2.18
C GLY A 182 -8.27 11.59 -1.52
N ALA A 183 -8.68 12.62 -0.77
CA ALA A 183 -7.77 13.55 -0.10
C ALA A 183 -6.87 12.89 0.95
N HIS A 184 -7.39 11.88 1.67
CA HIS A 184 -6.58 11.06 2.59
C HIS A 184 -5.36 10.48 1.89
N ARG A 185 -5.59 9.87 0.73
CA ARG A 185 -4.56 9.22 -0.07
C ARG A 185 -3.62 10.20 -0.76
N VAL A 186 -4.11 11.36 -1.21
CA VAL A 186 -3.27 12.47 -1.70
C VAL A 186 -2.27 12.88 -0.60
N ALA A 187 -2.74 13.03 0.63
CA ALA A 187 -1.87 13.33 1.78
C ALA A 187 -0.87 12.22 2.07
N GLN A 188 -1.29 10.95 2.05
CA GLN A 188 -0.38 9.81 2.26
C GLN A 188 0.71 9.72 1.20
N ALA A 189 0.37 9.96 -0.08
CA ALA A 189 1.35 9.98 -1.16
C ALA A 189 2.30 11.18 -1.05
N TRP A 190 1.82 12.34 -0.61
CA TRP A 190 2.68 13.48 -0.29
C TRP A 190 3.66 13.15 0.85
N GLN A 191 3.18 12.60 1.97
CA GLN A 191 4.05 12.19 3.08
C GLN A 191 5.10 11.15 2.65
N LEU A 192 4.72 10.20 1.80
CA LEU A 192 5.64 9.21 1.25
C LEU A 192 6.66 9.82 0.29
N ASN A 193 6.26 10.79 -0.53
CA ASN A 193 7.13 11.54 -1.42
C ASN A 193 8.25 12.26 -0.64
N GLU A 194 7.91 12.92 0.47
CA GLU A 194 8.91 13.60 1.31
C GLU A 194 9.85 12.61 2.03
N VAL A 195 9.34 11.48 2.55
CA VAL A 195 10.20 10.42 3.13
C VAL A 195 11.17 9.85 2.08
N VAL A 196 10.74 9.70 0.83
CA VAL A 196 11.62 9.24 -0.25
C VAL A 196 12.68 10.27 -0.60
N LYS A 197 12.34 11.56 -0.73
CA LYS A 197 13.31 12.65 -0.93
C LYS A 197 14.37 12.64 0.17
N GLU A 198 13.95 12.56 1.43
CA GLU A 198 14.82 12.49 2.62
C GLU A 198 15.82 11.30 2.57
N LYS A 199 15.46 10.17 1.95
CA LYS A 199 16.40 9.04 1.75
C LYS A 199 17.36 9.28 0.60
N LEU A 200 16.89 9.88 -0.49
CA LEU A 200 17.70 10.20 -1.68
C LEU A 200 18.75 11.29 -1.38
N GLU A 201 18.39 12.30 -0.58
CA GLU A 201 19.29 13.36 -0.11
C GLU A 201 20.42 12.81 0.76
N ARG A 202 20.19 11.71 1.49
CA ARG A 202 21.23 10.95 2.20
C ARG A 202 22.12 10.09 1.30
N GLY A 203 21.96 10.18 -0.03
CA GLY A 203 22.76 9.42 -0.99
C GLY A 203 22.46 7.92 -0.98
N ARG A 204 21.24 7.51 -0.58
CA ARG A 204 20.83 6.10 -0.51
C ARG A 204 19.96 5.69 -1.69
N HIS A 205 20.09 4.44 -2.10
CA HIS A 205 19.12 3.81 -3.00
C HIS A 205 17.80 3.61 -2.28
N VAL A 206 16.69 3.86 -2.96
CA VAL A 206 15.34 3.65 -2.43
C VAL A 206 14.65 2.56 -3.25
N LEU A 207 14.04 1.61 -2.55
CA LEU A 207 13.19 0.56 -3.10
C LEU A 207 11.85 0.61 -2.34
N LEU A 208 10.75 0.90 -3.01
CA LEU A 208 9.42 1.11 -2.42
C LEU A 208 8.42 0.06 -2.91
N VAL A 209 7.64 -0.52 -1.99
CA VAL A 209 6.76 -1.66 -2.23
C VAL A 209 5.42 -1.49 -1.49
N SER A 210 4.27 -1.91 -2.06
CA SER A 210 2.94 -1.80 -1.42
C SER A 210 1.82 -2.63 -2.11
N PRO A 211 0.70 -2.96 -1.43
CA PRO A 211 -0.60 -3.49 -1.91
C PRO A 211 -1.91 -2.77 -1.36
N LYS A 212 -3.12 -3.25 -1.74
CA LYS A 212 -4.47 -2.64 -1.54
C LYS A 212 -5.34 -3.40 -0.53
N THR A 213 -6.29 -2.70 0.13
CA THR A 213 -7.51 -3.31 0.72
C THR A 213 -8.77 -2.97 -0.11
N ASP A 214 -9.73 -3.88 -0.19
CA ASP A 214 -10.95 -3.73 -1.02
C ASP A 214 -12.04 -2.82 -0.43
N GLU A 215 -12.64 -1.94 -1.26
CA GLU A 215 -14.09 -1.70 -1.19
C GLU A 215 -14.72 -1.18 -2.50
N SER A 216 -16.06 -1.14 -2.53
CA SER A 216 -16.90 -1.15 -3.73
C SER A 216 -17.41 0.22 -4.19
N SER A 217 -17.16 0.52 -5.47
CA SER A 217 -17.98 1.32 -6.40
C SER A 217 -18.58 2.66 -5.95
N SER A 218 -18.29 3.73 -6.69
CA SER A 218 -19.28 4.26 -7.66
C SER A 218 -18.77 5.40 -8.57
N HIS A 219 -19.25 5.36 -9.83
CA HIS A 219 -19.47 6.46 -10.77
C HIS A 219 -18.43 7.59 -10.96
N PHE A 220 -17.78 7.58 -12.13
CA PHE A 220 -17.42 8.82 -12.84
C PHE A 220 -17.99 8.83 -14.26
N ARG A 221 -18.56 9.97 -14.67
CA ARG A 221 -18.93 10.30 -16.05
C ARG A 221 -18.14 11.55 -16.42
N GLY A 222 -17.12 11.40 -17.26
CA GLY A 222 -16.33 12.51 -17.77
C GLY A 222 -15.81 12.17 -19.17
N HIS A 223 -16.34 12.83 -20.19
CA HIS A 223 -15.71 12.83 -21.51
C HIS A 223 -14.49 13.75 -21.45
N PHE A 224 -13.31 13.24 -21.76
CA PHE A 224 -12.19 14.06 -22.21
C PHE A 224 -11.57 13.45 -23.46
N LEU A 225 -11.32 14.31 -24.45
CA LEU A 225 -10.79 13.95 -25.76
C LEU A 225 -9.29 13.68 -25.64
N ILE A 226 -8.87 12.50 -26.09
CA ILE A 226 -7.44 12.15 -26.17
C ILE A 226 -6.85 12.80 -27.42
N SER A 227 -6.04 13.84 -27.23
CA SER A 227 -5.01 14.26 -28.19
C SER A 227 -3.66 13.81 -27.66
N GLY A 228 -2.84 13.19 -28.51
CA GLY A 228 -1.77 12.31 -28.06
C GLY A 228 -0.45 12.99 -27.67
N ALA A 229 0.11 12.54 -26.55
CA ALA A 229 1.55 12.45 -26.30
C ALA A 229 1.80 11.15 -25.51
N ARG A 230 2.99 10.54 -25.65
CA ARG A 230 3.27 9.20 -25.11
C ARG A 230 3.77 9.25 -23.65
N SER A 231 3.42 8.18 -22.93
CA SER A 231 3.70 7.80 -21.52
C SER A 231 5.20 7.56 -21.22
N PRO A 232 5.62 6.86 -20.13
CA PRO A 232 4.92 6.37 -18.92
C PRO A 232 5.66 6.58 -17.60
N LEU A 233 4.95 6.45 -16.47
CA LEU A 233 5.51 6.39 -15.11
C LEU A 233 4.66 5.39 -14.22
N GLN A 234 4.78 5.33 -12.88
CA GLN A 234 5.76 4.61 -12.04
C GLN A 234 5.31 4.16 -10.56
N MET A 235 5.33 2.83 -10.27
CA MET A 235 5.02 1.85 -9.14
C MET A 235 4.84 2.05 -7.55
N GLY A 236 3.62 2.05 -7.00
CA GLY A 236 3.38 1.54 -5.61
C GLY A 236 1.89 1.33 -5.33
N ASP A 237 1.45 0.37 -4.51
CA ASP A 237 0.00 0.25 -4.27
C ASP A 237 -0.49 1.37 -3.39
N PHE A 238 -0.96 2.38 -4.07
CA PHE A 238 -1.54 3.53 -3.45
C PHE A 238 -3.06 3.39 -3.39
N ASN A 239 -3.59 2.16 -3.49
CA ASN A 239 -4.96 1.80 -3.88
C ASN A 239 -5.37 2.39 -5.25
N SER A 240 -4.39 2.81 -6.07
CA SER A 240 -4.60 3.57 -7.31
C SER A 240 -3.97 2.92 -8.54
N GLN A 241 -4.63 3.09 -9.68
CA GLN A 241 -4.20 2.69 -11.00
C GLN A 241 -3.11 3.64 -11.56
N PRO A 242 -2.34 3.22 -12.59
CA PRO A 242 -1.17 3.95 -13.09
C PRO A 242 -1.40 5.35 -13.66
N TYR A 243 -2.65 5.80 -13.79
CA TYR A 243 -3.02 7.11 -14.34
C TYR A 243 -3.48 8.11 -13.27
N SER A 244 -3.56 7.69 -12.01
CA SER A 244 -4.02 8.52 -10.89
C SER A 244 -3.08 9.67 -10.55
N ILE A 245 -3.61 10.72 -9.91
CA ILE A 245 -2.79 11.81 -9.32
C ILE A 245 -1.78 11.26 -8.29
N ILE A 246 -2.17 10.21 -7.58
CA ILE A 246 -1.42 9.58 -6.50
C ILE A 246 -0.12 8.94 -7.00
N MET A 247 -0.23 8.22 -8.11
CA MET A 247 0.92 7.75 -8.86
C MET A 247 1.76 8.96 -9.29
N ARG A 248 1.19 9.92 -10.05
CA ARG A 248 1.93 11.12 -10.55
C ARG A 248 2.71 11.90 -9.48
N ILE A 249 2.24 11.98 -8.24
CA ILE A 249 2.97 12.58 -7.10
C ILE A 249 4.34 11.91 -6.90
N LEU A 250 4.37 10.59 -6.81
CA LEU A 250 5.56 9.81 -6.46
C LEU A 250 6.49 9.62 -7.66
N GLU A 251 5.89 9.50 -8.83
CA GLU A 251 6.51 9.48 -10.14
C GLU A 251 7.26 10.77 -10.47
N SER A 252 6.59 11.91 -10.31
CA SER A 252 7.11 13.22 -10.73
C SER A 252 7.83 13.92 -9.59
N GLY A 253 7.37 13.79 -8.35
CA GLY A 253 7.95 14.45 -7.18
C GLY A 253 9.18 13.74 -6.62
N ALA A 254 9.14 12.42 -6.54
CA ALA A 254 10.23 11.59 -6.04
C ALA A 254 11.03 10.90 -7.16
N SER A 255 10.66 11.09 -8.43
CA SER A 255 11.33 10.55 -9.63
C SER A 255 11.62 9.04 -9.57
N LEU A 256 10.79 8.29 -8.84
CA LEU A 256 10.92 6.86 -8.63
C LEU A 256 10.57 6.08 -9.93
N SER A 257 11.28 4.99 -10.25
CA SER A 257 11.18 4.15 -11.46
C SER A 257 10.37 2.83 -11.34
N ASP A 258 9.70 2.39 -12.41
CA ASP A 258 8.70 1.32 -12.43
C ASP A 258 9.34 0.04 -12.91
N ALA A 259 9.61 -0.89 -12.00
CA ALA A 259 10.12 -2.19 -12.39
C ALA A 259 9.28 -2.84 -13.52
N TRP A 260 7.95 -2.77 -13.50
CA TRP A 260 7.08 -3.47 -14.47
C TRP A 260 6.89 -2.70 -15.79
N ALA A 261 6.61 -1.40 -15.77
CA ALA A 261 6.42 -0.58 -16.97
C ALA A 261 7.75 -0.29 -17.69
N LEU A 262 8.90 -0.48 -17.03
CA LEU A 262 10.22 -0.50 -17.70
C LEU A 262 10.56 -1.88 -18.29
N THR A 263 9.97 -2.98 -17.79
CA THR A 263 10.25 -4.35 -18.29
C THR A 263 9.17 -4.92 -19.21
N ASN A 264 7.98 -4.33 -19.24
CA ASN A 264 6.84 -4.77 -20.05
C ASN A 264 6.38 -3.65 -20.99
N GLN A 265 5.82 -4.04 -22.14
CA GLN A 265 5.27 -3.09 -23.11
C GLN A 265 4.01 -2.41 -22.55
N ALA A 266 3.80 -1.14 -22.93
CA ALA A 266 2.59 -0.42 -22.55
C ALA A 266 1.32 -1.16 -23.04
N PRO A 267 0.33 -1.42 -22.16
CA PRO A 267 -0.83 -2.22 -22.53
C PRO A 267 -1.69 -1.51 -23.59
N PRO A 268 -2.43 -2.28 -24.42
CA PRO A 268 -3.39 -1.70 -25.35
C PRO A 268 -4.53 -1.03 -24.56
N SER A 269 -5.07 0.06 -25.11
CA SER A 269 -6.25 0.73 -24.51
C SER A 269 -7.38 -0.28 -24.27
N ILE A 270 -8.01 -0.20 -23.09
CA ILE A 270 -9.12 -1.08 -22.69
C ILE A 270 -10.33 -1.03 -23.64
N THR A 271 -10.48 0.05 -24.42
CA THR A 271 -11.54 0.19 -25.42
C THR A 271 -11.19 -0.45 -26.76
N SER A 272 -9.92 -0.79 -27.00
CA SER A 272 -9.41 -1.28 -28.29
C SER A 272 -9.85 -2.69 -28.64
N ILE A 273 -9.80 -3.04 -29.93
CA ILE A 273 -10.03 -4.41 -30.41
C ILE A 273 -8.93 -5.36 -29.94
N ALA A 274 -7.69 -4.87 -29.81
CA ALA A 274 -6.56 -5.66 -29.33
C ALA A 274 -6.81 -6.17 -27.88
N HIS A 275 -7.23 -5.27 -26.98
CA HIS A 275 -7.59 -5.63 -25.60
C HIS A 275 -8.71 -6.68 -25.54
N ARG A 276 -9.79 -6.51 -26.32
CA ARG A 276 -10.94 -7.43 -26.33
C ARG A 276 -10.62 -8.86 -26.82
N LYS A 277 -9.44 -9.08 -27.43
CA LYS A 277 -8.98 -10.41 -27.85
C LYS A 277 -8.11 -11.12 -26.81
N LEU A 278 -7.69 -10.43 -25.74
CA LEU A 278 -6.84 -11.02 -24.71
C LEU A 278 -7.63 -12.00 -23.84
N THR A 279 -7.05 -13.17 -23.58
CA THR A 279 -7.57 -14.10 -22.54
C THR A 279 -7.36 -13.49 -21.15
N PRO A 280 -8.05 -13.96 -20.09
CA PRO A 280 -7.83 -13.48 -18.73
C PRO A 280 -6.35 -13.52 -18.28
N VAL A 281 -5.62 -14.56 -18.65
CA VAL A 281 -4.19 -14.71 -18.34
C VAL A 281 -3.34 -13.72 -19.14
N GLN A 282 -3.62 -13.52 -20.43
CA GLN A 282 -2.92 -12.52 -21.24
C GLN A 282 -3.20 -11.10 -20.73
N THR A 283 -4.45 -10.79 -20.39
CA THR A 283 -4.86 -9.53 -19.78
C THR A 283 -4.11 -9.27 -18.47
N MET A 284 -4.00 -10.28 -17.61
CA MET A 284 -3.23 -10.21 -16.38
C MET A 284 -1.75 -9.87 -16.65
N LEU A 285 -1.11 -10.59 -17.57
CA LEU A 285 0.31 -10.41 -17.91
C LEU A 285 0.61 -9.15 -18.74
N VAL A 286 -0.37 -8.57 -19.44
CA VAL A 286 -0.18 -7.35 -20.25
C VAL A 286 -0.46 -6.09 -19.43
N HIS A 287 -1.51 -6.09 -18.60
CA HIS A 287 -1.86 -4.93 -17.77
C HIS A 287 -1.17 -4.93 -16.40
N GLY A 288 -0.54 -6.05 -16.00
CA GLY A 288 0.05 -6.21 -14.68
C GLY A 288 -0.99 -6.39 -13.57
N ILE A 289 -2.07 -7.12 -13.85
CA ILE A 289 -3.21 -7.25 -12.91
C ILE A 289 -2.81 -8.10 -11.71
N THR A 290 -2.93 -7.52 -10.51
CA THR A 290 -2.59 -8.18 -9.25
C THR A 290 -3.81 -8.33 -8.33
N CYS A 291 -4.86 -7.54 -8.53
CA CYS A 291 -6.07 -7.51 -7.69
C CYS A 291 -7.34 -7.51 -8.55
N ASP A 292 -8.50 -7.79 -7.95
CA ASP A 292 -9.83 -7.72 -8.60
C ASP A 292 -9.93 -8.62 -9.86
N SER A 293 -9.16 -9.71 -9.92
CA SER A 293 -8.95 -10.55 -11.11
C SER A 293 -10.00 -11.66 -11.28
N PRO A 294 -10.43 -12.01 -12.51
CA PRO A 294 -11.26 -13.18 -12.76
C PRO A 294 -10.53 -14.51 -12.54
N LEU A 295 -9.20 -14.50 -12.38
CA LEU A 295 -8.38 -15.68 -12.11
C LEU A 295 -8.24 -15.97 -10.60
N ASN A 296 -8.55 -14.98 -9.74
CA ASN A 296 -8.41 -15.11 -8.30
C ASN A 296 -9.73 -15.60 -7.68
N THR A 297 -9.67 -16.63 -6.82
CA THR A 297 -10.89 -17.29 -6.31
C THR A 297 -11.74 -16.39 -5.41
N TYR A 298 -11.16 -15.37 -4.78
CA TYR A 298 -11.86 -14.46 -3.89
C TYR A 298 -12.51 -13.29 -4.64
N SER A 299 -11.87 -12.76 -5.69
CA SER A 299 -12.41 -11.62 -6.45
C SER A 299 -13.21 -11.97 -7.70
N ALA A 300 -13.05 -13.17 -8.30
CA ALA A 300 -13.73 -13.53 -9.56
C ALA A 300 -15.26 -13.39 -9.50
N ALA A 301 -15.89 -13.89 -8.44
CA ALA A 301 -17.34 -13.79 -8.26
C ALA A 301 -17.83 -12.35 -8.00
N LYS A 302 -17.01 -11.51 -7.34
CA LYS A 302 -17.29 -10.08 -7.15
C LYS A 302 -17.20 -9.33 -8.48
N LEU A 303 -16.14 -9.58 -9.26
CA LEU A 303 -15.91 -8.97 -10.57
C LEU A 303 -17.03 -9.30 -11.56
N ALA A 304 -17.46 -10.56 -11.62
CA ALA A 304 -18.53 -11.01 -12.52
C ALA A 304 -19.88 -10.29 -12.27
N LYS A 305 -20.15 -9.91 -11.01
CA LYS A 305 -21.35 -9.17 -10.59
C LYS A 305 -21.26 -7.66 -10.89
N ARG A 306 -20.08 -7.09 -11.16
CA ARG A 306 -19.95 -5.67 -11.52
C ARG A 306 -20.67 -5.37 -12.84
N HIS A 307 -21.15 -4.14 -13.00
CA HIS A 307 -21.86 -3.71 -14.22
C HIS A 307 -20.98 -3.92 -15.48
N PRO A 308 -21.51 -4.33 -16.65
CA PRO A 308 -20.70 -4.58 -17.85
C PRO A 308 -19.89 -3.37 -18.38
N ARG A 309 -20.25 -2.15 -17.98
CA ARG A 309 -19.50 -0.92 -18.28
C ARG A 309 -18.53 -0.47 -17.16
N ASP A 310 -18.39 -1.25 -16.09
CA ASP A 310 -17.41 -0.99 -15.03
C ASP A 310 -15.99 -1.15 -15.60
N GLU A 311 -15.12 -0.16 -15.36
CA GLU A 311 -13.78 -0.15 -15.93
C GLU A 311 -12.94 -1.34 -15.47
N THR A 312 -13.07 -1.75 -14.20
CA THR A 312 -12.33 -2.90 -13.65
C THR A 312 -12.76 -4.18 -14.36
N ARG A 313 -14.07 -4.33 -14.61
CA ARG A 313 -14.60 -5.47 -15.38
C ARG A 313 -14.17 -5.46 -16.85
N ILE A 314 -14.12 -4.30 -17.51
CA ILE A 314 -13.64 -4.19 -18.90
C ILE A 314 -12.14 -4.48 -18.97
N ARG A 315 -11.35 -3.92 -18.05
CA ARG A 315 -9.89 -4.09 -17.96
C ARG A 315 -9.49 -5.51 -17.60
N GLY A 316 -10.35 -6.26 -16.91
CA GLY A 316 -10.08 -7.63 -16.45
C GLY A 316 -9.42 -7.70 -15.06
N GLY A 317 -9.60 -6.65 -14.25
CA GLY A 317 -9.05 -6.51 -12.90
C GLY A 317 -8.32 -5.18 -12.71
N LYS A 318 -7.52 -5.09 -11.65
CA LYS A 318 -6.68 -3.91 -11.35
C LYS A 318 -5.21 -4.28 -11.19
N ARG A 319 -4.33 -3.49 -11.79
CA ARG A 319 -2.92 -3.44 -11.41
C ARG A 319 -2.83 -2.51 -10.21
N LEU A 320 -2.52 -3.08 -9.07
CA LEU A 320 -2.41 -2.31 -7.85
C LEU A 320 -1.18 -2.65 -7.03
N ASP A 321 -0.58 -3.83 -7.11
CA ASP A 321 0.71 -4.08 -6.46
C ASP A 321 1.85 -3.63 -7.37
N TYR A 322 2.94 -3.16 -6.77
CA TYR A 322 3.96 -2.40 -7.48
C TYR A 322 5.30 -2.35 -6.68
N ILE A 323 6.43 -2.16 -7.37
CA ILE A 323 7.80 -2.07 -6.82
C ILE A 323 8.56 -0.88 -7.45
N LEU A 324 8.54 0.29 -6.82
CA LEU A 324 9.29 1.48 -7.24
C LEU A 324 10.77 1.38 -6.84
N PHE A 325 11.65 1.99 -7.62
CA PHE A 325 13.06 2.12 -7.24
C PHE A 325 13.65 3.45 -7.71
N ARG A 326 14.57 4.05 -6.94
CA ARG A 326 15.41 5.15 -7.43
C ARG A 326 16.82 5.01 -6.89
N SER A 327 17.78 5.30 -7.76
CA SER A 327 19.16 5.54 -7.34
C SER A 327 19.38 7.05 -7.20
N PRO A 328 20.11 7.48 -6.16
CA PRO A 328 20.45 8.89 -6.00
C PRO A 328 21.38 9.31 -7.15
N PRO A 329 21.37 10.59 -7.57
CA PRO A 329 22.20 11.05 -8.68
C PRO A 329 23.71 10.82 -8.47
N THR A 330 24.15 10.76 -7.21
CA THR A 330 25.53 10.62 -6.75
C THR A 330 26.01 9.17 -6.56
N ALA A 331 25.17 8.16 -6.76
CA ALA A 331 25.57 6.77 -6.59
C ALA A 331 26.57 6.30 -7.67
N SER A 332 27.65 5.64 -7.23
CA SER A 332 28.64 5.00 -8.09
C SER A 332 28.06 3.89 -8.97
N SER A 333 27.05 3.18 -8.46
CA SER A 333 26.36 2.09 -9.15
C SER A 333 24.85 2.32 -9.06
N LYS A 334 24.12 2.34 -10.18
CA LYS A 334 22.66 2.54 -10.19
C LYS A 334 21.92 1.21 -10.24
N LEU A 335 20.83 1.08 -9.47
CA LEU A 335 19.85 0.01 -9.68
C LEU A 335 19.26 0.14 -11.08
N GLN A 336 19.23 -0.97 -11.79
CA GLN A 336 18.45 -1.18 -12.99
C GLN A 336 17.57 -2.42 -12.79
N VAL A 337 16.30 -2.33 -13.18
CA VAL A 337 15.42 -3.50 -13.24
C VAL A 337 15.79 -4.38 -14.43
N GLU A 338 15.83 -5.69 -14.22
CA GLU A 338 16.10 -6.69 -15.24
C GLU A 338 14.82 -7.40 -15.68
N SER A 339 13.95 -7.75 -14.73
CA SER A 339 12.71 -8.48 -14.97
C SER A 339 11.68 -8.24 -13.88
N THR A 340 10.41 -8.42 -14.22
CA THR A 340 9.30 -8.51 -13.26
C THR A 340 8.39 -9.68 -13.58
N LYS A 341 7.66 -10.18 -12.57
CA LYS A 341 6.77 -11.33 -12.70
C LYS A 341 5.63 -11.28 -11.68
N ILE A 342 4.41 -11.60 -12.12
CA ILE A 342 3.29 -11.89 -11.21
C ILE A 342 3.42 -13.36 -10.77
N VAL A 343 3.31 -13.61 -9.47
CA VAL A 343 3.46 -14.91 -8.81
C VAL A 343 2.25 -15.22 -7.92
N LEU A 344 2.13 -16.45 -7.42
CA LEU A 344 1.01 -16.89 -6.57
C LEU A 344 -0.36 -16.72 -7.26
N THR A 345 -0.40 -17.01 -8.56
CA THR A 345 -1.61 -16.89 -9.40
C THR A 345 -2.44 -18.17 -9.42
N GLU A 346 -1.76 -19.28 -9.14
CA GLU A 346 -2.30 -20.60 -8.91
C GLU A 346 -3.01 -20.71 -7.55
N PRO A 347 -4.06 -21.57 -7.42
CA PRO A 347 -4.63 -21.91 -6.12
C PRO A 347 -3.62 -22.64 -5.23
N VAL A 348 -3.73 -22.45 -3.92
CA VAL A 348 -2.99 -23.20 -2.91
C VAL A 348 -3.28 -24.70 -3.06
N PRO A 349 -2.25 -25.56 -3.21
CA PRO A 349 -2.41 -27.01 -3.27
C PRO A 349 -3.23 -27.55 -2.08
N GLY A 350 -4.16 -28.46 -2.35
CA GLY A 350 -5.06 -29.06 -1.35
C GLY A 350 -6.19 -28.16 -0.84
N LEU A 351 -6.04 -26.83 -0.85
CA LEU A 351 -7.05 -25.88 -0.34
C LEU A 351 -8.00 -25.34 -1.42
N GLY A 352 -7.59 -25.35 -2.69
CA GLY A 352 -8.43 -25.00 -3.86
C GLY A 352 -8.81 -23.52 -3.97
N VAL A 353 -8.15 -22.65 -3.21
CA VAL A 353 -8.36 -21.19 -3.16
C VAL A 353 -7.03 -20.47 -3.42
N SER A 354 -7.05 -19.25 -3.93
CA SER A 354 -5.85 -18.41 -4.11
C SER A 354 -5.12 -18.16 -2.79
N TYR A 355 -3.81 -17.90 -2.84
CA TYR A 355 -3.00 -17.61 -1.64
C TYR A 355 -3.46 -16.34 -0.90
N SER A 356 -3.97 -15.37 -1.64
CA SER A 356 -4.55 -14.10 -1.14
C SER A 356 -5.64 -13.65 -2.13
N ASP A 357 -6.37 -12.58 -1.83
CA ASP A 357 -7.23 -11.88 -2.82
C ASP A 357 -6.39 -11.04 -3.81
N HIS A 358 -5.11 -10.86 -3.50
CA HIS A 358 -4.03 -10.36 -4.35
C HIS A 358 -3.15 -11.49 -4.92
N PHE A 359 -2.50 -11.20 -6.04
CA PHE A 359 -1.35 -11.94 -6.56
C PHE A 359 -0.05 -11.25 -6.18
N GLY A 360 1.00 -12.02 -5.90
CA GLY A 360 2.31 -11.47 -5.56
C GLY A 360 3.00 -10.84 -6.76
N LEU A 361 3.85 -9.83 -6.52
CA LEU A 361 4.65 -9.20 -7.55
C LEU A 361 6.13 -9.29 -7.21
N ALA A 362 6.91 -9.84 -8.15
CA ALA A 362 8.35 -10.01 -8.03
C ALA A 362 9.10 -9.10 -9.01
N ALA A 363 10.27 -8.61 -8.59
CA ALA A 363 11.21 -7.86 -9.42
C ALA A 363 12.66 -8.29 -9.16
N THR A 364 13.48 -8.30 -10.21
CA THR A 364 14.93 -8.54 -10.13
C THR A 364 15.67 -7.29 -10.56
N PHE A 365 16.65 -6.85 -9.78
CA PHE A 365 17.48 -5.68 -10.04
C PHE A 365 18.97 -6.04 -10.08
N SER A 366 19.72 -5.40 -10.96
CA SER A 366 21.19 -5.39 -10.92
C SER A 366 21.72 -3.98 -10.67
N PHE A 367 22.97 -3.92 -10.21
CA PHE A 367 23.70 -2.67 -9.99
C PHE A 367 24.65 -2.43 -11.16
N GLN A 368 24.35 -1.42 -11.97
CA GLN A 368 25.20 -1.03 -13.09
C GLN A 368 26.13 0.11 -12.67
N PRO A 369 27.47 -0.05 -12.80
CA PRO A 369 28.41 1.03 -12.54
C PRO A 369 28.14 2.23 -13.44
N GLN A 370 28.18 3.43 -12.88
CA GLN A 370 28.26 4.65 -13.67
C GLN A 370 29.67 4.80 -14.21
N THR A 371 29.84 4.68 -15.54
CA THR A 371 31.05 5.16 -16.20
C THR A 371 31.16 6.66 -15.95
N PRO A 372 32.28 7.19 -15.44
CA PRO A 372 32.48 8.63 -15.35
C PRO A 372 32.72 9.19 -16.76
N THR A 373 31.64 9.50 -17.47
CA THR A 373 31.75 10.33 -18.68
C THR A 373 32.17 11.73 -18.27
N THR A 374 33.30 12.19 -18.82
CA THR A 374 33.77 13.57 -18.72
C THR A 374 32.88 14.48 -19.58
N GLU A 375 31.60 14.54 -19.26
CA GLU A 375 30.67 15.50 -19.86
C GLU A 375 31.03 16.88 -19.33
N HIS A 376 31.65 17.68 -20.22
CA HIS A 376 31.67 19.13 -20.09
C HIS A 376 30.27 19.62 -19.70
N VAL A 377 30.20 20.46 -18.66
CA VAL A 377 28.97 21.08 -18.18
C VAL A 377 28.40 22.03 -19.24
N SER A 378 27.77 21.42 -20.22
CA SER A 378 26.89 22.05 -21.17
C SER A 378 25.59 22.29 -20.42
N HIS A 379 25.28 23.55 -20.09
CA HIS A 379 23.97 23.93 -19.53
C HIS A 379 22.86 23.80 -20.59
N SER A 380 22.68 22.61 -21.14
CA SER A 380 21.63 22.25 -22.09
C SER A 380 20.45 21.63 -21.34
N ASN A 381 19.55 22.49 -20.85
CA ASN A 381 18.14 22.18 -20.53
C ASN A 381 17.84 20.80 -19.88
N GLN A 382 18.55 20.42 -18.81
CA GLN A 382 18.03 19.43 -17.83
C GLN A 382 17.02 20.07 -16.84
N GLY A 383 16.24 21.05 -17.31
CA GLY A 383 15.13 21.62 -16.55
C GLY A 383 13.94 20.67 -16.50
N SER A 384 13.27 20.61 -15.34
CA SER A 384 11.90 20.09 -15.15
C SER A 384 11.59 18.62 -15.54
N ARG A 385 12.52 17.68 -15.43
CA ARG A 385 12.24 16.23 -15.66
C ARG A 385 11.94 15.40 -14.41
N GLY A 386 11.75 16.04 -13.26
CA GLY A 386 11.52 15.37 -11.97
C GLY A 386 10.88 16.28 -10.94
N SER A 387 9.81 16.99 -11.34
CA SER A 387 8.98 17.76 -10.42
C SER A 387 7.49 17.64 -10.78
N ILE A 388 6.63 17.46 -9.77
CA ILE A 388 5.15 17.41 -9.89
C ILE A 388 4.66 18.64 -10.67
N SER A 389 3.73 18.52 -11.63
CA SER A 389 3.30 19.70 -12.39
C SER A 389 2.49 20.69 -11.54
N SER A 390 2.46 21.98 -11.91
CA SER A 390 1.62 22.95 -11.19
C SER A 390 0.12 22.63 -11.31
N GLU A 391 -0.30 21.97 -12.40
CA GLU A 391 -1.67 21.46 -12.57
C GLU A 391 -1.98 20.32 -11.57
N ASP A 392 -1.03 19.40 -11.37
CA ASP A 392 -1.13 18.35 -10.36
C ASP A 392 -1.19 18.92 -8.94
N LEU A 393 -0.30 19.86 -8.59
CA LEU A 393 -0.34 20.56 -7.29
C LEU A 393 -1.69 21.25 -7.07
N SER A 394 -2.22 21.93 -8.09
CA SER A 394 -3.55 22.57 -8.01
C SER A 394 -4.69 21.55 -7.81
N THR A 395 -4.58 20.37 -8.42
CA THR A 395 -5.54 19.26 -8.28
C THR A 395 -5.49 18.66 -6.88
N MET A 396 -4.28 18.48 -6.33
CA MET A 396 -4.07 18.02 -4.95
C MET A 396 -4.67 19.00 -3.94
N LEU A 397 -4.33 20.29 -4.05
CA LEU A 397 -4.87 21.35 -3.20
C LEU A 397 -6.40 21.41 -3.28
N LYS A 398 -6.99 21.34 -4.48
CA LYS A 398 -8.44 21.30 -4.67
C LYS A 398 -9.11 20.14 -3.91
N ASN A 399 -8.55 18.94 -3.96
CA ASN A 399 -9.12 17.76 -3.29
C ASN A 399 -8.94 17.87 -1.76
N LEU A 400 -7.77 18.29 -1.27
CA LEU A 400 -7.50 18.53 0.15
C LEU A 400 -8.38 19.64 0.74
N MET A 401 -8.55 20.77 0.03
CA MET A 401 -9.44 21.85 0.44
C MET A 401 -10.92 21.42 0.46
N MET A 402 -11.33 20.52 -0.46
CA MET A 402 -12.67 19.95 -0.45
C MET A 402 -12.90 19.09 0.80
N ALA A 403 -11.95 18.22 1.14
CA ALA A 403 -11.99 17.45 2.38
C ALA A 403 -11.96 18.35 3.63
N TYR A 404 -11.13 19.39 3.67
CA TYR A 404 -11.08 20.34 4.80
C TYR A 404 -12.42 21.08 5.01
N ARG A 405 -13.10 21.48 3.92
CA ARG A 405 -14.45 22.05 3.99
C ARG A 405 -15.49 21.02 4.46
N HIS A 406 -15.36 19.76 4.06
CA HIS A 406 -16.23 18.69 4.54
C HIS A 406 -16.03 18.42 6.04
N ALA A 407 -14.78 18.30 6.50
CA ALA A 407 -14.41 18.13 7.90
C ALA A 407 -14.98 19.26 8.78
N LEU A 408 -14.88 20.51 8.31
CA LEU A 408 -15.51 21.69 8.95
C LEU A 408 -17.03 21.53 9.09
N GLU A 409 -17.72 21.10 8.04
CA GLU A 409 -19.18 20.97 8.06
C GLU A 409 -19.64 19.77 8.92
N CYS A 410 -18.92 18.65 8.87
CA CYS A 410 -19.14 17.53 9.76
C CYS A 410 -18.91 17.90 11.23
N GLN A 411 -17.86 18.66 11.53
CA GLN A 411 -17.60 19.18 12.88
C GLN A 411 -18.74 20.09 13.37
N LYS A 412 -19.20 21.06 12.55
CA LYS A 412 -20.36 21.92 12.90
C LYS A 412 -21.61 21.09 13.16
N ARG A 413 -21.93 20.14 12.29
CA ARG A 413 -23.11 19.26 12.43
C ARG A 413 -23.04 18.44 13.72
N GLN A 414 -21.87 17.93 14.08
CA GLN A 414 -21.69 17.19 15.34
C GLN A 414 -21.87 18.12 16.56
N PHE A 415 -21.35 19.35 16.53
CA PHE A 415 -21.63 20.32 17.61
C PHE A 415 -23.12 20.73 17.69
N GLN A 416 -23.81 20.88 16.56
CA GLN A 416 -25.26 21.14 16.54
C GLN A 416 -26.04 19.98 17.16
N LEU A 417 -25.68 18.72 16.83
CA LEU A 417 -26.29 17.52 17.42
C LEU A 417 -25.99 17.40 18.93
N PHE A 418 -24.79 17.76 19.38
CA PHE A 418 -24.46 17.83 20.79
C PHE A 418 -25.30 18.89 21.53
N VAL A 419 -25.42 20.10 20.99
CA VAL A 419 -26.27 21.15 21.57
C VAL A 419 -27.74 20.73 21.60
N LEU A 420 -28.24 20.08 20.55
CA LEU A 420 -29.58 19.51 20.52
C LEU A 420 -29.78 18.43 21.61
N ALA A 421 -28.80 17.57 21.84
CA ALA A 421 -28.83 16.57 22.92
C ALA A 421 -28.87 17.22 24.31
N LEU A 422 -28.13 18.32 24.53
CA LEU A 422 -28.17 19.09 25.78
C LEU A 422 -29.57 19.66 26.09
N PHE A 423 -30.36 20.01 25.08
CA PHE A 423 -31.76 20.44 25.27
C PHE A 423 -32.73 19.26 25.39
N LEU A 424 -32.52 18.17 24.64
CA LEU A 424 -33.39 17.00 24.67
C LEU A 424 -33.36 16.25 26.01
N VAL A 425 -32.21 16.14 26.68
CA VAL A 425 -32.12 15.43 27.97
C VAL A 425 -33.01 16.05 29.07
N PRO A 426 -32.97 17.37 29.33
CA PRO A 426 -33.94 18.03 30.22
C PRO A 426 -35.39 17.89 29.77
N VAL A 427 -35.68 18.00 28.46
CA VAL A 427 -37.05 17.83 27.94
C VAL A 427 -37.58 16.42 28.19
N LEU A 428 -36.75 15.38 28.01
CA LEU A 428 -37.11 14.00 28.32
C LEU A 428 -37.31 13.78 29.84
N ALA A 429 -36.47 14.39 30.68
CA ALA A 429 -36.62 14.31 32.13
C ALA A 429 -37.92 15.01 32.63
N ILE A 430 -38.28 16.15 32.04
CA ILE A 430 -39.55 16.84 32.31
C ILE A 430 -40.72 16.00 31.78
N ALA A 431 -40.67 15.51 30.53
CA ALA A 431 -41.74 14.68 29.97
C ALA A 431 -41.98 13.40 30.79
N ALA A 432 -40.92 12.82 31.37
CA ALA A 432 -41.01 11.66 32.25
C ALA A 432 -41.80 11.93 33.54
N SER A 433 -41.85 13.16 34.06
CA SER A 433 -42.61 13.48 35.29
C SER A 433 -44.12 13.65 35.04
N TYR A 434 -44.51 13.99 33.81
CA TYR A 434 -45.92 14.19 33.40
C TYR A 434 -46.56 12.97 32.73
N GLN A 435 -45.86 11.84 32.59
CA GLN A 435 -46.42 10.66 31.93
C GLN A 435 -47.61 10.05 32.72
N PRO A 436 -48.78 9.79 32.09
CA PRO A 436 -49.97 9.33 32.80
C PRO A 436 -49.88 7.85 33.21
N LEU A 437 -49.13 7.02 32.48
CA LEU A 437 -48.96 5.59 32.71
C LEU A 437 -47.86 5.31 33.77
N ARG A 438 -47.98 5.96 34.92
CA ARG A 438 -47.00 5.95 36.03
C ARG A 438 -46.53 4.53 36.37
N GLY A 439 -45.26 4.24 36.09
CA GLY A 439 -44.61 2.94 36.33
C GLY A 439 -44.36 2.11 35.07
N ALA A 440 -45.30 2.02 34.13
CA ALA A 440 -45.20 1.09 32.99
C ALA A 440 -44.23 1.55 31.89
N LEU A 441 -44.09 2.86 31.68
CA LEU A 441 -43.25 3.45 30.61
C LEU A 441 -42.06 4.27 31.15
N SER A 442 -41.91 4.43 32.46
CA SER A 442 -40.88 5.30 33.02
C SER A 442 -39.46 4.84 32.73
N TRP A 443 -39.23 3.54 32.58
CA TRP A 443 -37.95 2.97 32.13
C TRP A 443 -37.57 3.40 30.71
N LEU A 444 -38.55 3.61 29.81
CA LEU A 444 -38.30 4.03 28.43
C LEU A 444 -37.71 5.44 28.37
N PHE A 445 -38.18 6.35 29.21
CA PHE A 445 -37.60 7.71 29.31
C PHE A 445 -36.17 7.69 29.84
N VAL A 446 -35.84 6.79 30.78
CA VAL A 446 -34.46 6.59 31.26
C VAL A 446 -33.59 6.07 30.12
N VAL A 447 -34.02 5.02 29.41
CA VAL A 447 -33.29 4.47 28.25
C VAL A 447 -33.07 5.52 27.15
N LEU A 448 -34.12 6.28 26.79
CA LEU A 448 -34.02 7.36 25.80
C LEU A 448 -33.10 8.50 26.27
N GLY A 449 -33.22 8.94 27.52
CA GLY A 449 -32.35 9.98 28.10
C GLY A 449 -30.88 9.55 28.13
N THR A 450 -30.61 8.30 28.51
CA THR A 450 -29.26 7.71 28.46
C THR A 450 -28.74 7.61 27.03
N ALA A 451 -29.56 7.16 26.07
CA ALA A 451 -29.17 7.05 24.67
C ALA A 451 -28.87 8.41 24.03
N VAL A 452 -29.68 9.43 24.30
CA VAL A 452 -29.46 10.81 23.84
C VAL A 452 -28.22 11.42 24.50
N GLY A 453 -28.05 11.22 25.82
CA GLY A 453 -26.87 11.70 26.55
C GLY A 453 -25.56 11.07 26.04
N ALA A 454 -25.54 9.75 25.85
CA ALA A 454 -24.42 9.02 25.25
C ALA A 454 -24.14 9.50 23.82
N SER A 455 -25.17 9.65 22.99
CA SER A 455 -25.03 10.17 21.62
C SER A 455 -24.46 11.59 21.61
N GLY A 456 -24.94 12.48 22.48
CA GLY A 456 -24.43 13.84 22.64
C GLY A 456 -22.96 13.86 23.06
N ALA A 457 -22.59 13.06 24.06
CA ALA A 457 -21.20 12.92 24.50
C ALA A 457 -20.29 12.38 23.37
N THR A 458 -20.76 11.42 22.58
CA THR A 458 -20.05 10.94 21.37
C THR A 458 -19.86 12.07 20.37
N MET A 459 -20.91 12.82 20.02
CA MET A 459 -20.81 13.95 19.07
C MET A 459 -19.89 15.07 19.56
N LEU A 460 -19.84 15.33 20.87
CA LEU A 460 -18.87 16.26 21.46
C LEU A 460 -17.43 15.74 21.28
N TYR A 461 -17.17 14.48 21.65
CA TYR A 461 -15.83 13.90 21.56
C TYR A 461 -15.34 13.83 20.11
N THR A 462 -16.16 13.34 19.18
CA THR A 462 -15.77 13.20 17.78
C THR A 462 -15.72 14.54 17.06
N GLY A 463 -16.60 15.49 17.42
CA GLY A 463 -16.62 16.83 16.85
C GLY A 463 -15.44 17.66 17.32
N PHE A 464 -15.10 17.61 18.61
CA PHE A 464 -13.96 18.34 19.16
C PHE A 464 -12.63 17.64 18.88
N VAL A 465 -12.42 16.42 19.36
CA VAL A 465 -11.12 15.74 19.24
C VAL A 465 -10.88 15.27 17.81
N GLY A 466 -11.81 14.50 17.25
CA GLY A 466 -11.71 13.97 15.88
C GLY A 466 -11.68 15.08 14.82
N GLY A 467 -12.63 16.02 14.90
CA GLY A 467 -12.73 17.14 13.96
C GLY A 467 -11.53 18.08 13.99
N ASN A 468 -10.94 18.37 15.17
CA ASN A 468 -9.72 19.19 15.25
C ASN A 468 -8.48 18.43 14.76
N TRP A 469 -8.39 17.12 15.03
CA TRP A 469 -7.30 16.27 14.54
C TRP A 469 -7.30 16.19 13.00
N GLU A 470 -8.43 15.84 12.39
CA GLU A 470 -8.57 15.69 10.94
C GLU A 470 -8.28 17.02 10.21
N ARG A 471 -8.88 18.12 10.70
CA ARG A 471 -8.62 19.48 10.18
C ARG A 471 -7.17 19.91 10.36
N GLY A 472 -6.53 19.53 11.46
CA GLY A 472 -5.11 19.81 11.72
C GLY A 472 -4.20 19.10 10.72
N ALA A 473 -4.41 17.80 10.53
CA ALA A 473 -3.67 16.99 9.57
C ALA A 473 -3.85 17.49 8.12
N LEU A 474 -5.10 17.76 7.69
CA LEU A 474 -5.40 18.34 6.38
C LEU A 474 -4.72 19.70 6.20
N ARG A 475 -4.79 20.60 7.18
CA ARG A 475 -4.17 21.93 7.11
C ARG A 475 -2.66 21.87 6.96
N ASN A 476 -1.99 20.97 7.68
CA ASN A 476 -0.53 20.82 7.59
C ASN A 476 -0.12 20.40 6.18
N VAL A 477 -0.77 19.37 5.62
CA VAL A 477 -0.47 18.89 4.26
C VAL A 477 -0.80 19.95 3.18
N ILE A 478 -1.89 20.71 3.36
CA ILE A 478 -2.21 21.85 2.48
C ILE A 478 -1.07 22.88 2.52
N ALA A 479 -0.62 23.28 3.71
CA ALA A 479 0.45 24.26 3.86
C ALA A 479 1.80 23.78 3.26
N ASP A 480 2.13 22.49 3.40
CA ASP A 480 3.35 21.91 2.81
C ASP A 480 3.31 21.97 1.26
N ILE A 481 2.15 21.71 0.66
CA ILE A 481 1.94 21.76 -0.79
C ILE A 481 1.87 23.21 -1.31
N GLU A 482 1.23 24.12 -0.57
CA GLU A 482 1.24 25.56 -0.85
C GLU A 482 2.69 26.10 -0.83
N ALA A 483 3.49 25.75 0.17
CA ALA A 483 4.90 26.13 0.26
C ALA A 483 5.79 25.53 -0.86
N GLU A 484 5.48 24.32 -1.36
CA GLU A 484 6.11 23.79 -2.58
C GLU A 484 5.75 24.62 -3.81
N MET A 485 4.48 25.01 -3.96
CA MET A 485 4.00 25.80 -5.08
C MET A 485 4.62 27.20 -5.09
N GLU A 486 4.65 27.89 -3.94
CA GLU A 486 5.30 29.20 -3.76
C GLU A 486 6.79 29.16 -4.07
N ARG A 487 7.53 28.14 -3.61
CA ARG A 487 8.96 27.99 -3.92
C ARG A 487 9.23 27.92 -5.43
N ARG A 488 8.33 27.31 -6.19
CA ARG A 488 8.45 27.18 -7.66
C ARG A 488 8.11 28.45 -8.41
N ASP A 489 7.10 29.18 -7.96
CA ASP A 489 6.75 30.47 -8.55
C ASP A 489 7.86 31.51 -8.28
N GLY A 490 8.49 31.46 -7.10
CA GLY A 490 9.70 32.23 -6.78
C GLY A 490 10.89 31.89 -7.69
N ASP A 491 11.25 30.60 -7.80
CA ASP A 491 12.29 30.12 -8.73
C ASP A 491 12.00 30.50 -10.19
N GLY A 492 10.72 30.54 -10.57
CA GLY A 492 10.25 30.95 -11.90
C GLY A 492 10.39 32.45 -12.18
N GLN A 493 10.35 33.30 -11.15
CA GLN A 493 10.61 34.74 -11.27
C GLN A 493 12.11 35.06 -11.28
N VAL A 494 12.93 34.33 -10.52
CA VAL A 494 14.40 34.54 -10.47
C VAL A 494 15.10 34.09 -11.77
N ARG A 495 14.45 33.24 -12.58
CA ARG A 495 14.98 32.76 -13.88
C ARG A 495 14.49 33.54 -15.11
N ARG A 496 13.79 34.67 -14.92
CA ARG A 496 13.32 35.56 -15.99
C ARG A 496 14.02 36.92 -15.92
#